data_AF-E6VX39-F1
#
_entry.id   AF-E6VX39-F1
#
_cell.length_a   1.000
_cell.length_b   1.000
_cell.length_c   1.000
_cell.angle_alpha   90.00
_cell.angle_beta   90.00
_cell.angle_gamma   90.00
#
_symmetry.space_group_name_H-M   'P 1'
#
loop_
_entity.id
_entity.type
_entity.pdbx_description
1 polymer ?
#
loop_
_entity_poly.entity_id
_entity_poly.type
_entity_poly.pdbx_seq_one_letter_code
_entity_poly.pdbx_strand_id
1 'polypeptide(L)'
;MAEIMDSYKINERAWGLILSRINERLKAGATQSSIARMLGCDRATVNRWIQDRRGGERTTFRDMIRYLDRLRIPLREVFLSDDGELPPPSPDRAPTDLDKAIASTLVVVAKAVGKGTADIARELEILNLPDIKAMMRGKASMRASDFSKICRAVGVDPGVILKRAETLRGEE
;
A
#
# COMPACT_ATOMS: atom_id res chain seq x y z
N MET A 1 -15.52 -7.50 -0.98
CA MET A 1 -15.52 -6.90 0.38
C MET A 1 -14.12 -6.42 0.62
N ALA A 2 -13.90 -5.10 0.68
CA ALA A 2 -12.59 -4.55 0.98
C ALA A 2 -12.19 -5.06 2.38
N GLU A 3 -11.07 -5.78 2.47
CA GLU A 3 -10.43 -6.02 3.77
C GLU A 3 -10.08 -4.65 4.32
N ILE A 4 -10.89 -4.20 5.28
CA ILE A 4 -10.58 -3.05 6.12
C ILE A 4 -9.21 -3.37 6.69
N MET A 5 -8.19 -2.63 6.25
CA MET A 5 -6.84 -2.72 6.79
C MET A 5 -6.98 -2.70 8.30
N ASP A 6 -6.75 -3.87 8.89
CA ASP A 6 -7.20 -4.14 10.24
C ASP A 6 -6.34 -3.32 11.18
N SER A 7 -6.83 -2.14 11.57
CA SER A 7 -6.09 -1.18 12.38
C SER A 7 -5.55 -1.82 13.67
N TYR A 8 -6.21 -2.89 14.12
CA TYR A 8 -5.75 -3.75 15.21
C TYR A 8 -4.43 -4.46 14.88
N LYS A 9 -4.27 -5.06 13.69
CA LYS A 9 -3.03 -5.73 13.27
C LYS A 9 -1.84 -4.76 13.19
N ILE A 10 -2.06 -3.54 12.70
CA ILE A 10 -1.01 -2.51 12.63
C ILE A 10 -0.57 -2.10 14.04
N ASN A 11 -1.54 -1.87 14.94
CA ASN A 11 -1.25 -1.51 16.33
C ASN A 11 -0.52 -2.63 17.07
N GLU A 12 -0.95 -3.88 16.92
CA GLU A 12 -0.29 -5.05 17.49
C GLU A 12 1.15 -5.19 17.01
N ARG A 13 1.37 -5.01 15.71
CA ARG A 13 2.70 -5.08 15.11
C ARG A 13 3.61 -3.95 15.59
N ALA A 14 3.12 -2.70 15.56
CA ALA A 14 3.84 -1.55 16.10
C ALA A 14 4.28 -1.81 17.55
N TRP A 15 3.35 -2.32 18.36
CA TRP A 15 3.61 -2.65 19.76
C TRP A 15 4.63 -3.78 19.92
N GLY A 16 4.53 -4.83 19.12
CA GLY A 16 5.48 -5.94 19.10
C GLY A 16 6.90 -5.48 18.82
N LEU A 17 7.09 -4.59 17.83
CA LEU A 17 8.38 -4.00 17.49
C LEU A 17 8.95 -3.14 18.64
N ILE A 18 8.09 -2.32 19.27
CA ILE A 18 8.47 -1.50 20.43
C ILE A 18 8.97 -2.41 21.56
N LEU A 19 8.23 -3.47 21.92
CA LEU A 19 8.62 -4.40 22.97
C LEU A 19 9.92 -5.17 22.61
N SER A 20 10.08 -5.59 21.36
CA SER A 20 11.32 -6.25 20.92
C SER A 20 12.53 -5.35 21.15
N ARG A 21 12.46 -4.11 20.70
CA ARG A 21 13.57 -3.15 20.82
C ARG A 21 13.84 -2.74 22.27
N ILE A 22 12.81 -2.66 23.12
CA ILE A 22 12.97 -2.47 24.57
C ILE A 22 13.75 -3.66 25.17
N ASN A 23 13.37 -4.90 24.83
CA ASN A 23 14.04 -6.09 25.32
C ASN A 23 15.50 -6.21 24.83
N GLU A 24 15.79 -5.84 23.59
CA GLU A 24 17.15 -5.76 23.05
C GLU A 24 18.02 -4.79 23.87
N ARG A 25 17.49 -3.61 24.20
CA ARG A 25 18.20 -2.63 25.05
C ARG A 25 18.43 -3.14 26.47
N LEU A 26 17.46 -3.83 27.07
CA LEU A 26 17.63 -4.45 28.38
C LEU A 26 18.73 -5.52 28.35
N LYS A 27 18.75 -6.38 27.32
CA LYS A 27 19.81 -7.38 27.11
C LYS A 27 21.18 -6.73 26.91
N ALA A 28 21.23 -5.56 26.28
CA ALA A 28 22.44 -4.76 26.14
C ALA A 28 22.86 -4.00 27.43
N GLY A 29 22.17 -4.22 28.56
CA GLY A 29 22.50 -3.63 29.85
C GLY A 29 21.83 -2.30 30.17
N ALA A 30 20.89 -1.82 29.33
CA ALA A 30 20.12 -0.62 29.67
C ALA A 30 19.18 -0.89 30.85
N THR A 31 19.03 0.09 31.74
CA THR A 31 18.07 -0.01 32.85
C THR A 31 16.67 0.39 32.42
N GLN A 32 15.64 -0.16 33.08
CA GLN A 32 14.24 0.27 32.86
C GLN A 32 14.07 1.78 33.04
N SER A 33 14.78 2.40 33.99
CA SER A 33 14.75 3.85 34.22
C SER A 33 15.36 4.64 33.04
N SER A 34 16.44 4.13 32.44
CA SER A 34 17.05 4.74 31.25
C SER A 34 16.12 4.67 30.04
N ILE A 35 15.45 3.53 29.85
CA ILE A 35 14.48 3.33 28.76
C ILE A 35 13.26 4.22 28.98
N ALA A 36 12.74 4.31 30.20
CA ALA A 36 11.62 5.17 30.54
C ALA A 36 11.91 6.65 30.24
N ARG A 37 13.09 7.14 30.62
CA ARG A 37 13.55 8.51 30.29
C ARG A 37 13.64 8.73 28.78
N MET A 38 14.19 7.76 28.05
CA MET A 38 14.25 7.80 26.59
C MET A 38 12.85 7.89 25.99
N LEU A 39 11.91 7.06 26.43
CA LEU A 39 10.55 7.01 25.90
C LEU A 39 9.63 8.12 26.42
N GLY A 40 10.04 8.84 27.46
CA GLY A 40 9.27 9.93 28.06
C GLY A 40 8.08 9.44 28.87
N CYS A 41 8.23 8.28 29.50
CA CYS A 41 7.24 7.68 30.39
C CYS A 41 7.89 7.28 31.72
N ASP A 42 7.07 6.80 32.66
CA ASP A 42 7.57 6.36 33.96
C ASP A 42 8.19 4.96 33.90
N ARG A 43 9.15 4.71 34.80
CA ARG A 43 9.75 3.37 34.99
C ARG A 43 8.67 2.30 35.24
N ALA A 44 7.66 2.63 36.03
CA ALA A 44 6.54 1.72 36.34
C ALA A 44 5.74 1.34 35.08
N THR A 45 5.67 2.24 34.09
CA THR A 45 5.01 1.99 32.81
C THR A 45 5.83 1.00 31.98
N VAL A 46 7.15 1.20 31.88
CA VAL A 46 8.05 0.25 31.20
C VAL A 46 8.02 -1.12 31.88
N ASN A 47 8.00 -1.17 33.22
CA ASN A 47 7.91 -2.44 33.95
C ASN A 47 6.63 -3.21 33.63
N ARG A 48 5.48 -2.52 33.59
CA ARG A 48 4.19 -3.13 33.22
C ARG A 48 4.20 -3.69 31.79
N TRP A 49 4.78 -2.97 30.84
CA TRP A 49 4.88 -3.42 29.45
C TRP A 49 5.69 -4.71 29.31
N ILE A 50 6.77 -4.84 30.09
CA ILE A 50 7.63 -6.03 30.06
C ILE A 50 6.96 -7.22 30.74
N GLN A 51 6.35 -7.01 31.92
CA GLN A 51 5.76 -8.09 32.72
C GLN A 51 4.51 -8.68 32.07
N ASP A 52 3.59 -7.85 31.60
CA ASP A 52 2.31 -8.33 31.10
C ASP A 52 2.31 -8.61 29.60
N ARG A 53 3.36 -8.18 28.87
CA ARG A 53 3.35 -8.01 27.40
C ARG A 53 2.11 -7.23 26.89
N ARG A 54 1.42 -6.52 27.78
CA ARG A 54 0.20 -5.77 27.53
C ARG A 54 0.51 -4.28 27.60
N GLY A 55 -0.18 -3.52 26.75
CA GLY A 55 0.00 -2.07 26.66
C GLY A 55 -0.39 -1.51 25.30
N GLY A 56 -0.26 -2.30 24.24
CA GLY A 56 -0.59 -1.88 22.87
C GLY A 56 -2.04 -1.41 22.73
N GLU A 57 -3.00 -2.19 23.23
CA GLU A 57 -4.44 -1.88 23.18
C GLU A 57 -4.83 -0.59 23.91
N ARG A 58 -4.07 -0.19 24.93
CA ARG A 58 -4.32 1.01 25.75
C ARG A 58 -3.45 2.19 25.35
N THR A 59 -2.49 1.98 24.45
CA THR A 59 -1.57 3.00 23.96
C THR A 59 -2.13 3.56 22.67
N THR A 60 -2.29 4.88 22.59
CA THR A 60 -2.76 5.50 21.35
C THR A 60 -1.74 5.27 20.24
N PHE A 61 -2.21 5.14 18.99
CA PHE A 61 -1.29 5.00 17.85
C PHE A 61 -0.31 6.19 17.76
N ARG A 62 -0.76 7.41 18.12
CA ARG A 62 0.10 8.59 18.23
C ARG A 62 1.28 8.34 19.17
N ASP A 63 1.05 7.77 20.34
CA ASP A 63 2.12 7.47 21.31
C ASP A 63 3.02 6.34 20.81
N MET A 64 2.47 5.34 20.12
CA MET A 64 3.28 4.31 19.46
C MET A 64 4.25 4.91 18.45
N ILE A 65 3.79 5.86 17.60
CA ILE A 65 4.66 6.57 16.65
C ILE A 65 5.80 7.30 17.38
N ARG A 66 5.50 7.95 18.52
CA ARG A 66 6.54 8.60 19.34
C ARG A 66 7.55 7.60 19.89
N TYR A 67 7.11 6.43 20.36
CA TYR A 67 8.01 5.40 20.86
C TYR A 67 8.87 4.80 19.74
N LEU A 68 8.29 4.53 18.58
CA LEU A 68 9.00 4.05 17.39
C LEU A 68 10.11 5.01 16.97
N ASP A 69 9.81 6.30 16.92
CA ASP A 69 10.78 7.36 16.60
C ASP A 69 11.96 7.36 17.59
N ARG A 70 11.67 7.36 18.90
CA ARG A 70 12.71 7.36 19.94
C ARG A 70 13.53 6.08 20.00
N LEU A 71 12.95 4.96 19.60
CA LEU A 71 13.63 3.67 19.48
C LEU A 71 14.35 3.49 18.14
N ARG A 72 14.24 4.47 17.23
CA ARG A 72 14.77 4.44 15.86
C ARG A 72 14.29 3.21 15.09
N ILE A 73 12.99 2.93 15.20
CA ILE A 73 12.33 1.89 14.40
C ILE A 73 11.68 2.59 13.20
N PRO A 74 12.09 2.28 11.96
CA PRO A 74 11.55 2.95 10.79
C PRO A 74 10.10 2.52 10.57
N LEU A 75 9.23 3.48 10.22
CA LEU A 75 7.79 3.23 10.05
C LEU A 75 7.48 2.14 9.04
N ARG A 76 8.32 1.96 8.01
CA ARG A 76 8.17 0.85 7.07
C ARG A 76 8.09 -0.50 7.80
N GLU A 77 8.83 -0.74 8.88
CA GLU A 77 8.78 -2.02 9.61
C GLU A 77 7.43 -2.30 10.26
N VAL A 78 6.70 -1.25 10.61
CA VAL A 78 5.33 -1.31 11.14
C VAL A 78 4.34 -1.63 10.03
N PHE A 79 4.56 -1.09 8.84
CA PHE A 79 3.69 -1.27 7.66
C PHE A 79 4.16 -2.36 6.69
N LEU A 80 5.26 -3.07 6.99
CA LEU A 80 5.86 -4.15 6.18
C LEU A 80 4.99 -5.42 6.26
N SER A 81 3.72 -5.32 5.90
CA SER A 81 2.93 -6.47 5.53
C SER A 81 3.33 -6.81 4.10
N ASP A 82 4.08 -7.90 3.91
CA ASP A 82 4.05 -8.62 2.64
C ASP A 82 2.59 -9.08 2.31
N ASP A 83 1.70 -9.05 3.31
CA ASP A 83 0.25 -9.28 3.20
C ASP A 83 -0.57 -7.99 3.08
N GLY A 84 -0.03 -6.94 2.46
CA GLY A 84 -0.74 -5.66 2.44
C GLY A 84 -0.01 -4.54 1.75
N GLU A 85 0.37 -4.71 0.49
CA GLU A 85 0.18 -3.59 -0.41
C GLU A 85 -1.32 -3.28 -0.37
N LEU A 86 -1.69 -2.10 0.13
CA LEU A 86 -3.02 -1.58 -0.14
C LEU A 86 -3.18 -1.67 -1.66
N PRO A 87 -4.14 -2.44 -2.20
CA PRO A 87 -4.42 -2.37 -3.62
C PRO A 87 -4.61 -0.89 -3.91
N PRO A 88 -3.94 -0.35 -4.95
CA PRO A 88 -4.03 1.07 -5.24
C PRO A 88 -5.52 1.42 -5.26
N PRO A 89 -5.99 2.36 -4.39
CA PRO A 89 -7.43 2.51 -4.17
C PRO A 89 -8.17 2.57 -5.51
N SER A 90 -9.26 1.84 -5.71
CA SER A 90 -10.00 1.97 -6.97
C SER A 90 -10.24 3.46 -7.21
N PRO A 91 -9.86 4.03 -8.37
CA PRO A 91 -9.95 5.48 -8.54
C PRO A 91 -11.37 5.91 -8.23
N ASP A 92 -11.53 6.79 -7.23
CA ASP A 92 -12.82 7.20 -6.66
C ASP A 92 -13.69 8.02 -7.63
N ARG A 93 -13.32 8.07 -8.91
CA ARG A 93 -14.02 8.79 -9.96
C ARG A 93 -14.70 7.83 -10.92
N ALA A 94 -15.93 8.17 -11.29
CA ALA A 94 -16.60 7.52 -12.41
C ALA A 94 -15.73 7.62 -13.68
N PRO A 95 -15.72 6.59 -14.54
CA PRO A 95 -14.97 6.64 -15.79
C PRO A 95 -15.42 7.83 -16.65
N THR A 96 -14.46 8.67 -17.02
CA THR A 96 -14.67 9.76 -17.97
C THR A 96 -14.71 9.24 -19.41
N ASP A 97 -15.19 10.03 -20.37
CA ASP A 97 -15.17 9.63 -21.78
C ASP A 97 -13.74 9.44 -22.32
N LEU A 98 -12.78 10.21 -21.77
CA LEU A 98 -11.36 9.98 -22.03
C LEU A 98 -10.90 8.62 -21.50
N ASP A 99 -11.32 8.21 -20.30
CA ASP A 99 -10.98 6.87 -19.76
C ASP A 99 -11.54 5.75 -20.67
N LYS A 100 -12.74 5.91 -21.22
CA LYS A 100 -13.34 4.96 -22.18
C LYS A 100 -12.57 4.91 -23.49
N ALA A 101 -12.17 6.07 -24.03
CA ALA A 101 -11.37 6.16 -25.25
C ALA A 101 -9.99 5.53 -25.07
N ILE A 102 -9.34 5.76 -23.92
CA ILE A 102 -8.08 5.11 -23.53
C ILE A 102 -8.27 3.60 -23.46
N ALA A 103 -9.30 3.12 -22.78
CA ALA A 103 -9.60 1.69 -22.65
C ALA A 103 -9.81 1.02 -24.03
N SER A 104 -10.61 1.64 -24.90
CA SER A 104 -10.83 1.17 -26.27
C SER A 104 -9.54 1.07 -27.07
N THR A 105 -8.71 2.12 -27.00
CA THR A 105 -7.41 2.17 -27.68
C THR A 105 -6.48 1.07 -27.17
N LEU A 106 -6.41 0.87 -25.85
CA LEU A 106 -5.61 -0.19 -25.25
C LEU A 106 -6.06 -1.59 -25.70
N VAL A 107 -7.37 -1.85 -25.81
CA VAL A 107 -7.87 -3.14 -26.30
C VAL A 107 -7.44 -3.39 -27.74
N VAL A 108 -7.56 -2.38 -28.61
CA VAL A 108 -7.16 -2.51 -30.03
C VAL A 108 -5.66 -2.77 -30.14
N VAL A 109 -4.86 -2.02 -29.40
CA VAL A 109 -3.39 -2.15 -29.42
C VAL A 109 -2.93 -3.47 -28.80
N ALA A 110 -3.50 -3.88 -27.67
CA ALA A 110 -3.19 -5.17 -27.05
C ALA A 110 -3.50 -6.35 -28.00
N LYS A 111 -4.65 -6.30 -28.69
CA LYS A 111 -4.99 -7.29 -29.73
C LYS A 111 -4.00 -7.30 -30.89
N ALA A 112 -3.57 -6.13 -31.35
CA ALA A 112 -2.58 -6.01 -32.44
C ALA A 112 -1.21 -6.59 -32.06
N VAL A 113 -0.82 -6.49 -30.78
CA VAL A 113 0.40 -7.07 -30.22
C VAL A 113 0.22 -8.56 -29.85
N GLY A 114 -1.00 -9.11 -29.98
CA GLY A 114 -1.31 -10.50 -29.64
C GLY A 114 -1.35 -10.77 -28.13
N LYS A 115 -1.41 -9.74 -27.29
CA LYS A 115 -1.52 -9.87 -25.84
C LYS A 115 -2.97 -9.78 -25.38
N GLY A 116 -3.45 -10.82 -24.71
CA GLY A 116 -4.76 -10.82 -24.04
C GLY A 116 -4.70 -10.14 -22.68
N THR A 117 -5.87 -9.86 -22.09
CA THR A 117 -5.94 -9.33 -20.72
C THR A 117 -5.37 -10.29 -19.67
N ALA A 118 -5.33 -11.60 -19.97
CA ALA A 118 -4.72 -12.62 -19.12
C ALA A 118 -3.19 -12.56 -19.15
N ASP A 119 -2.59 -12.23 -20.31
CA ASP A 119 -1.14 -12.10 -20.45
C ASP A 119 -0.65 -10.82 -19.77
N ILE A 120 -1.40 -9.73 -19.93
CA ILE A 120 -1.16 -8.46 -19.23
C ILE A 120 -1.25 -8.65 -17.71
N ALA A 121 -2.25 -9.39 -17.22
CA ALA A 121 -2.40 -9.68 -15.80
C ALA A 121 -1.23 -10.51 -15.25
N ARG A 122 -0.76 -11.51 -16.02
CA ARG A 122 0.39 -12.35 -15.64
C ARG A 122 1.68 -11.53 -15.52
N GLU A 123 1.87 -10.57 -16.41
CA GLU A 123 3.08 -9.73 -16.45
C GLU A 123 3.06 -8.60 -15.39
N LEU A 124 1.89 -8.24 -14.88
CA LEU A 124 1.74 -7.14 -13.95
C LEU A 124 1.92 -7.51 -12.48
N GLU A 125 1.82 -8.80 -12.11
CA GLU A 125 1.95 -9.45 -10.77
C GLU A 125 1.15 -8.83 -9.60
N ILE A 126 0.70 -7.58 -9.73
CA ILE A 126 0.21 -6.66 -8.70
C ILE A 126 -1.27 -6.34 -8.92
N LEU A 127 -1.79 -6.52 -10.14
CA LEU A 127 -3.16 -6.17 -10.52
C LEU A 127 -4.01 -7.42 -10.77
N ASN A 128 -5.13 -7.52 -10.07
CA ASN A 128 -6.07 -8.63 -10.22
C ASN A 128 -6.74 -8.61 -11.61
N LEU A 129 -6.94 -9.79 -12.19
CA LEU A 129 -7.54 -9.98 -13.51
C LEU A 129 -8.94 -9.35 -13.68
N PRO A 130 -9.84 -9.36 -12.67
CA PRO A 130 -11.12 -8.65 -12.74
C PRO A 130 -10.97 -7.13 -12.91
N ASP A 131 -9.99 -6.52 -12.25
CA ASP A 131 -9.79 -5.07 -12.26
C ASP A 131 -9.21 -4.62 -13.61
N ILE A 132 -8.22 -5.35 -14.13
CA ILE A 132 -7.69 -5.12 -15.49
C ILE A 132 -8.81 -5.24 -16.52
N LYS A 133 -9.68 -6.24 -16.39
CA LYS A 133 -10.81 -6.44 -17.30
C LYS A 133 -11.84 -5.31 -17.19
N ALA A 134 -12.08 -4.77 -16.00
CA ALA A 134 -12.96 -3.62 -15.79
C ALA A 134 -12.37 -2.34 -16.39
N MET A 135 -11.07 -2.10 -16.19
CA MET A 135 -10.32 -0.97 -16.75
C MET A 135 -10.28 -1.02 -18.29
N MET A 136 -9.91 -2.16 -18.87
CA MET A 136 -9.85 -2.37 -20.33
C MET A 136 -11.24 -2.30 -21.00
N ARG A 137 -12.33 -2.45 -20.23
CA ARG A 137 -13.71 -2.28 -20.72
C ARG A 137 -14.26 -0.88 -20.48
N GLY A 138 -13.48 0.05 -19.93
CA GLY A 138 -13.93 1.39 -19.58
C GLY A 138 -14.98 1.43 -18.46
N LYS A 139 -15.11 0.34 -17.69
CA LYS A 139 -16.04 0.24 -16.54
C LYS A 139 -15.43 0.74 -15.24
N ALA A 140 -14.11 0.81 -15.18
CA ALA A 140 -13.35 1.40 -14.08
C ALA A 140 -12.44 2.49 -14.64
N SER A 141 -12.30 3.60 -13.92
CA SER A 141 -11.28 4.60 -14.26
C SER A 141 -9.89 3.99 -14.03
N MET A 142 -8.89 4.53 -14.71
CA MET A 142 -7.52 4.03 -14.64
C MET A 142 -6.63 5.08 -14.00
N ARG A 143 -5.84 4.70 -13.00
CA ARG A 143 -4.84 5.61 -12.42
C ARG A 143 -3.69 5.79 -13.41
N ALA A 144 -2.99 6.92 -13.31
CA ALA A 144 -1.78 7.16 -14.10
C ALA A 144 -0.70 6.08 -13.87
N SER A 145 -0.59 5.57 -12.64
CA SER A 145 0.30 4.44 -12.30
C SER A 145 -0.09 3.17 -13.03
N ASP A 146 -1.37 2.81 -13.02
CA ASP A 146 -1.88 1.56 -13.57
C ASP A 146 -1.86 1.62 -15.10
N PHE A 147 -2.21 2.77 -15.67
CA PHE A 147 -2.09 3.04 -17.10
C PHE A 147 -0.67 2.88 -17.60
N SER A 148 0.31 3.48 -16.92
CA SER A 148 1.72 3.37 -17.32
C SER A 148 2.23 1.93 -17.24
N LYS A 149 1.81 1.19 -16.20
CA LYS A 149 2.14 -0.23 -16.03
C LYS A 149 1.51 -1.09 -17.13
N ILE A 150 0.23 -0.90 -17.43
CA ILE A 150 -0.48 -1.62 -18.52
C ILE A 150 0.16 -1.33 -19.87
N CYS A 151 0.49 -0.07 -20.16
CA CYS A 151 1.18 0.31 -21.39
C CYS A 151 2.54 -0.39 -21.51
N ARG A 152 3.32 -0.43 -20.43
CA ARG A 152 4.60 -1.16 -20.37
C ARG A 152 4.42 -2.66 -20.63
N ALA A 153 3.42 -3.29 -20.00
CA ALA A 153 3.10 -4.70 -20.22
C ALA A 153 2.65 -4.98 -21.67
N VAL A 154 1.95 -4.04 -22.31
CA VAL A 154 1.60 -4.14 -23.73
C VAL A 154 2.79 -3.83 -24.64
N GLY A 155 3.85 -3.20 -24.13
CA GLY A 155 5.05 -2.82 -24.89
C GLY A 155 4.87 -1.53 -25.69
N VAL A 156 4.00 -0.62 -25.23
CA VAL A 156 3.64 0.61 -25.94
C VAL A 156 3.87 1.83 -25.06
N ASP A 157 4.31 2.92 -25.68
CA ASP A 157 4.50 4.19 -24.98
C ASP A 157 3.14 4.81 -24.59
N PRO A 158 2.96 5.24 -23.32
CA PRO A 158 1.72 5.85 -22.85
C PRO A 158 1.26 7.06 -23.68
N GLY A 159 2.18 7.86 -24.22
CA GLY A 159 1.86 9.04 -25.03
C GLY A 159 1.18 8.70 -26.36
N VAL A 160 1.51 7.56 -26.96
CA VAL A 160 0.87 7.08 -28.20
C VAL A 160 -0.60 6.75 -27.96
N ILE A 161 -0.91 6.13 -26.82
CA ILE A 161 -2.27 5.78 -26.44
C ILE A 161 -3.09 7.03 -26.13
N LEU A 162 -2.54 7.97 -25.36
CA LEU A 162 -3.21 9.23 -25.02
C LEU A 162 -3.54 10.05 -26.28
N LYS A 163 -2.57 10.23 -27.17
CA LYS A 163 -2.76 10.98 -28.42
C LYS A 163 -3.84 10.36 -29.29
N ARG A 164 -3.88 9.02 -29.39
CA ARG A 164 -4.90 8.31 -30.16
C ARG A 164 -6.29 8.36 -29.51
N ALA A 165 -6.35 8.29 -28.18
CA ALA A 165 -7.59 8.45 -27.43
C ALA A 165 -8.16 9.87 -27.56
N GLU A 166 -7.32 10.90 -27.61
CA GLU A 166 -7.73 12.29 -27.87
C GLU A 166 -8.31 12.47 -29.27
N THR A 167 -7.72 11.85 -30.30
CA THR A 167 -8.27 11.87 -31.67
C THR A 167 -9.65 11.22 -31.73
N LEU A 168 -9.82 10.06 -31.09
CA LEU A 168 -11.12 9.37 -31.03
C LEU A 168 -12.20 10.19 -30.32
N ARG A 169 -11.84 11.03 -29.34
CA ARG A 169 -12.77 11.94 -28.65
C ARG A 169 -13.13 13.17 -29.50
N GLY A 170 -12.33 13.50 -30.51
CA GLY A 170 -12.61 14.61 -31.43
C GLY A 170 -13.44 14.20 -32.65
N GLU A 171 -13.71 12.90 -32.83
CA GLU A 171 -14.48 12.32 -33.94
C GLU A 171 -15.92 11.94 -33.54
N GLU A 172 -16.30 12.11 -32.27
CA GLU A 172 -17.69 12.04 -31.75
C GLU A 172 -18.25 13.46 -31.51
#